data_AF-A0A314UWB8-F1
#
_entry.id   AF-A0A314UWB8-F1
#
_cell.length_a   1.000
_cell.length_b   1.000
_cell.length_c   1.000
_cell.angle_alpha   90.00
_cell.angle_beta   90.00
_cell.angle_gamma   90.00
#
_symmetry.space_group_name_H-M   'P 1'
#
loop_
_entity.id
_entity.type
_entity.pdbx_description
1 polymer ?
#
loop_
_entity_poly.entity_id
_entity_poly.type
_entity_poly.pdbx_seq_one_letter_code
_entity_poly.pdbx_strand_id
1 'polypeptide(L)'
;MSQQACTPQAFNQKTFAACHNLPILNSTIHWNYYPSKGTVDVAFAQAVVSDSRWVAWAINPTSTGMVGSQAIVAFKRTDGAISVYSSPIKSYGTRLEQGNLSFPLFDVSAVYKNNQIVIFATIGLPNNVSIVNHVWQQGPLSGNTPQMHSVSGPNVQSFGTLDFLSGKVETVRRGTSTVFRVKISHGIINTISWGILMPVGALWRGISRLLIQHGFMFIGRVRCWDILVELLGLQPGFGSAINLQGLNMKDTDA
;
A
#
# COMPACT_ATOMS: atom_id res chain seq x y z
N MET A 1 22.94 -7.91 -11.79
CA MET A 1 22.68 -9.36 -11.96
C MET A 1 21.40 -9.50 -12.77
N SER A 2 21.50 -10.06 -13.98
CA SER A 2 20.35 -10.32 -14.85
C SER A 2 19.41 -11.29 -14.14
N GLN A 3 18.15 -10.89 -13.89
CA GLN A 3 17.14 -11.83 -13.41
C GLN A 3 16.94 -12.88 -14.50
N GLN A 4 17.29 -14.13 -14.20
CA GLN A 4 17.05 -15.23 -15.11
C GLN A 4 15.55 -15.33 -15.34
N ALA A 5 15.11 -15.28 -16.59
CA ALA A 5 13.70 -15.42 -16.92
C ALA A 5 13.21 -16.76 -16.34
N CYS A 6 12.20 -16.71 -15.47
CA CYS A 6 11.52 -17.93 -15.07
C CYS A 6 11.01 -18.63 -16.34
N THR A 7 11.13 -19.94 -16.38
CA THR A 7 10.60 -20.72 -17.50
C THR A 7 9.16 -21.09 -17.23
N PRO A 8 8.28 -21.04 -18.23
CA PRO A 8 6.98 -21.71 -18.19
C PRO A 8 7.16 -23.12 -17.63
N GLN A 9 6.48 -23.41 -16.52
CA GLN A 9 6.63 -24.67 -15.81
C GLN A 9 5.28 -25.37 -15.75
N ALA A 10 5.31 -26.69 -15.98
CA ALA A 10 4.15 -27.53 -15.78
C ALA A 10 4.08 -27.94 -14.31
N PHE A 11 2.94 -27.66 -13.68
CA PHE A 11 2.62 -28.17 -12.35
C PHE A 11 1.31 -28.95 -12.45
N ASN A 12 1.29 -30.19 -11.95
CA ASN A 12 0.10 -31.05 -11.97
C ASN A 12 -0.64 -31.04 -13.32
N GLN A 13 0.08 -31.31 -14.41
CA GLN A 13 -0.44 -31.37 -15.79
C GLN A 13 -0.97 -30.02 -16.35
N LYS A 14 -0.86 -28.92 -15.60
CA LYS A 14 -1.23 -27.57 -16.02
C LYS A 14 0.04 -26.78 -16.37
N THR A 15 0.09 -26.27 -17.60
CA THR A 15 1.20 -25.43 -18.08
C THR A 15 0.83 -23.97 -17.93
N PHE A 16 1.71 -23.18 -17.33
CA PHE A 16 1.52 -21.73 -17.15
C PHE A 16 2.29 -20.95 -18.22
N ALA A 17 1.60 -20.05 -18.92
CA ALA A 17 2.10 -19.28 -20.05
C ALA A 17 2.99 -18.12 -19.62
N ALA A 18 2.71 -17.52 -18.47
CA ALA A 18 3.45 -16.39 -17.92
C ALA A 18 4.02 -16.73 -16.54
N CYS A 19 5.12 -16.06 -16.20
CA CYS A 19 5.72 -16.16 -14.88
C CYS A 19 6.56 -14.94 -14.53
N HIS A 20 6.87 -14.79 -13.25
CA HIS A 20 7.78 -13.78 -12.75
C HIS A 20 8.50 -14.24 -11.47
N ASN A 21 9.80 -13.92 -11.37
CA ASN A 21 10.58 -14.10 -10.16
C ASN A 21 10.39 -12.90 -9.23
N LEU A 22 9.78 -13.12 -8.08
CA LEU A 22 9.57 -12.05 -7.11
C LEU A 22 10.90 -11.69 -6.44
N PRO A 23 11.15 -10.40 -6.17
CA PRO A 23 12.49 -9.92 -5.81
C PRO A 23 12.96 -10.34 -4.42
N ILE A 24 12.05 -10.78 -3.55
CA ILE A 24 12.30 -11.04 -2.13
C ILE A 24 11.64 -12.36 -1.74
N LEU A 25 12.17 -13.02 -0.70
CA LEU A 25 11.71 -14.33 -0.17
C LEU A 25 11.87 -15.54 -1.12
N ASN A 26 12.66 -15.41 -2.19
CA ASN A 26 12.95 -16.51 -3.12
C ASN A 26 11.66 -17.18 -3.62
N SER A 27 10.77 -16.32 -4.12
CA SER A 27 9.43 -16.67 -4.56
C SER A 27 9.29 -16.48 -6.06
N THR A 28 8.47 -17.31 -6.69
CA THR A 28 8.12 -17.23 -8.11
C THR A 28 6.60 -17.31 -8.23
N ILE A 29 6.04 -16.58 -9.17
CA ILE A 29 4.62 -16.68 -9.50
C ILE A 29 4.47 -17.02 -10.98
N HIS A 30 3.59 -17.96 -11.28
CA HIS A 30 3.21 -18.35 -12.63
C HIS A 30 1.71 -18.17 -12.78
N TRP A 31 1.25 -17.83 -13.99
CA TRP A 31 -0.18 -17.67 -14.22
C TRP A 31 -0.62 -17.90 -15.67
N ASN A 32 -1.91 -18.19 -15.82
CA ASN A 32 -2.67 -18.12 -17.06
C ASN A 32 -3.86 -17.17 -16.85
N TYR A 33 -3.93 -16.09 -17.63
CA TYR A 33 -5.03 -15.15 -17.55
C TYR A 33 -6.07 -15.44 -18.63
N TYR A 34 -7.36 -15.45 -18.26
CA TYR A 34 -8.49 -15.63 -19.17
C TYR A 34 -9.38 -14.38 -19.18
N PRO A 35 -9.10 -13.39 -20.04
CA PRO A 35 -9.82 -12.13 -20.07
C PRO A 35 -11.34 -12.29 -20.24
N SER A 36 -11.77 -13.23 -21.08
CA SER A 36 -13.20 -13.49 -21.36
C SER A 36 -13.98 -14.00 -20.14
N LYS A 37 -13.29 -14.61 -19.18
CA LYS A 37 -13.89 -15.14 -17.93
C LYS A 37 -13.61 -14.24 -16.72
N GLY A 38 -12.72 -13.26 -16.85
CA GLY A 38 -12.23 -12.47 -15.73
C GLY A 38 -11.48 -13.31 -14.69
N THR A 39 -10.94 -14.47 -15.07
CA THR A 39 -10.27 -15.39 -14.15
C THR A 39 -8.78 -15.51 -14.43
N VAL A 40 -8.03 -15.86 -13.40
CA VAL A 40 -6.60 -16.19 -13.50
C VAL A 40 -6.31 -17.49 -12.76
N ASP A 41 -5.61 -18.39 -13.43
CA ASP A 41 -4.97 -19.51 -12.76
C ASP A 41 -3.62 -19.05 -12.24
N VAL A 42 -3.29 -19.35 -10.99
CA VAL A 42 -2.02 -18.97 -10.37
C VAL A 42 -1.33 -20.21 -9.79
N ALA A 43 -0.02 -20.27 -9.97
CA ALA A 43 0.88 -21.11 -9.20
C ALA A 43 1.93 -20.22 -8.52
N PHE A 44 1.80 -20.06 -7.20
CA PHE A 44 2.75 -19.32 -6.38
C PHE A 44 3.70 -20.30 -5.69
N ALA A 45 4.98 -20.21 -6.00
CA ALA A 45 6.02 -21.08 -5.45
C ALA A 45 6.95 -20.27 -4.53
N GLN A 46 7.25 -20.81 -3.36
CA GLN A 46 8.17 -20.16 -2.43
C GLN A 46 9.02 -21.18 -1.69
N ALA A 47 10.34 -20.94 -1.69
CA ALA A 47 11.27 -21.75 -0.93
C ALA A 47 11.12 -21.52 0.58
N VAL A 48 11.18 -22.59 1.36
CA VAL A 48 11.15 -22.56 2.83
C VAL A 48 12.40 -23.21 3.39
N VAL A 49 12.88 -22.68 4.51
CA VAL A 49 14.10 -23.17 5.17
C VAL A 49 13.87 -24.43 6.03
N SER A 50 12.61 -24.74 6.34
CA SER A 50 12.21 -25.91 7.12
C SER A 50 10.72 -26.20 6.97
N ASP A 51 10.30 -27.40 7.39
CA ASP A 51 8.90 -27.85 7.40
C ASP A 51 8.03 -27.06 8.39
N SER A 52 8.62 -26.39 9.39
CA SER A 52 7.92 -25.59 10.41
C SER A 52 7.66 -24.15 9.95
N ARG A 53 7.31 -23.97 8.67
CA ARG A 53 7.07 -22.67 8.04
C ARG A 53 5.74 -22.67 7.33
N TRP A 54 5.02 -21.56 7.44
CA TRP A 54 3.89 -21.27 6.58
C TRP A 54 4.29 -20.27 5.50
N VAL A 55 3.59 -20.37 4.38
CA VAL A 55 3.72 -19.48 3.23
C VAL A 55 2.34 -18.95 2.89
N ALA A 56 2.26 -17.69 2.47
CA ALA A 56 1.03 -17.10 2.00
C ALA A 56 1.27 -16.19 0.80
N TRP A 57 0.34 -16.22 -0.15
CA TRP A 57 0.23 -15.23 -1.21
C TRP A 57 -1.17 -14.63 -1.16
N ALA A 58 -1.27 -13.32 -1.37
CA ALA A 58 -2.50 -12.58 -1.16
C ALA A 58 -2.71 -11.49 -2.19
N ILE A 59 -3.97 -11.20 -2.48
CA ILE A 59 -4.41 -10.00 -3.22
C ILE A 59 -4.99 -9.01 -2.22
N ASN A 60 -4.62 -7.74 -2.32
CA ASN A 60 -5.25 -6.66 -1.58
C ASN A 60 -6.09 -5.80 -2.53
N PRO A 61 -7.43 -5.92 -2.51
CA PRO A 61 -8.29 -5.18 -3.41
C PRO A 61 -8.45 -3.70 -3.02
N THR A 62 -8.05 -3.29 -1.81
CA THR A 62 -8.32 -1.94 -1.29
C THR A 62 -7.07 -1.10 -1.04
N SER A 63 -5.90 -1.72 -0.89
CA SER A 63 -4.63 -1.02 -0.63
C SER A 63 -3.42 -1.80 -1.15
N THR A 64 -2.21 -1.30 -0.90
CA THR A 64 -0.94 -1.94 -1.29
C THR A 64 -0.24 -2.66 -0.12
N GLY A 65 -0.86 -2.69 1.06
CA GLY A 65 -0.24 -3.20 2.30
C GLY A 65 -0.81 -4.54 2.78
N MET A 66 -0.42 -4.95 3.98
CA MET A 66 -0.90 -6.21 4.59
C MET A 66 -2.39 -6.14 4.95
N VAL A 67 -2.83 -5.07 5.61
CA VAL A 67 -4.23 -4.93 6.05
C VAL A 67 -5.15 -4.76 4.84
N GLY A 68 -6.23 -5.54 4.81
CA GLY A 68 -7.15 -5.65 3.67
C GLY A 68 -6.77 -6.74 2.67
N SER A 69 -5.60 -7.38 2.84
CA SER A 69 -5.20 -8.50 1.98
C SER A 69 -6.09 -9.71 2.20
N GLN A 70 -6.27 -10.48 1.15
CA GLN A 70 -7.05 -11.70 1.12
C GLN A 70 -6.13 -12.82 0.64
N ALA A 71 -5.70 -13.64 1.60
CA ALA A 71 -4.59 -14.54 1.45
C ALA A 71 -5.03 -15.97 1.16
N ILE A 72 -4.17 -16.70 0.47
CA ILE A 72 -4.18 -18.16 0.40
C ILE A 72 -2.94 -18.60 1.16
N VAL A 73 -3.16 -19.37 2.22
CA VAL A 73 -2.15 -19.81 3.17
C VAL A 73 -1.91 -21.29 2.95
N ALA A 74 -0.65 -21.71 2.95
CA ALA A 74 -0.29 -23.12 2.86
C ALA A 74 0.88 -23.46 3.78
N PHE A 75 0.85 -24.67 4.32
CA PHE A 75 1.95 -25.23 5.10
C PHE A 75 1.87 -26.75 5.22
N LYS A 76 3.01 -27.37 5.53
CA LYS A 76 3.08 -28.79 5.87
C LYS A 76 2.74 -28.98 7.34
N ARG A 77 1.74 -29.80 7.61
CA ARG A 77 1.30 -30.16 8.96
C ARG A 77 2.28 -31.16 9.59
N THR A 78 2.21 -31.29 10.91
CA THR A 78 2.99 -32.25 11.71
C THR A 78 2.73 -33.72 11.32
N ASP A 79 1.57 -34.03 10.76
CA ASP A 79 1.22 -35.36 10.23
C ASP A 79 1.74 -35.61 8.80
N GLY A 80 2.46 -34.64 8.22
CA GLY A 80 3.01 -34.69 6.88
C GLY A 80 2.07 -34.25 5.77
N ALA A 81 0.77 -34.06 6.06
CA ALA A 81 -0.20 -33.58 5.08
C ALA A 81 -0.01 -32.08 4.78
N ILE A 82 -0.48 -31.63 3.62
CA ILE A 82 -0.45 -30.20 3.26
C ILE A 82 -1.78 -29.56 3.60
N SER A 83 -1.72 -28.50 4.41
CA SER A 83 -2.85 -27.63 4.68
C SER A 83 -2.84 -26.48 3.67
N VAL A 84 -3.99 -26.16 3.10
CA VAL A 84 -4.19 -24.99 2.25
C VAL A 84 -5.59 -24.43 2.45
N TYR A 85 -5.70 -23.12 2.65
CA TYR A 85 -6.99 -22.47 2.87
C TYR A 85 -6.88 -20.95 2.64
N SER A 86 -8.03 -20.30 2.50
CA SER A 86 -8.11 -18.84 2.37
C SER A 86 -8.22 -18.14 3.73
N SER A 87 -7.67 -16.94 3.86
CA SER A 87 -7.69 -16.13 5.08
C SER A 87 -7.82 -14.63 4.79
N PRO A 88 -8.89 -13.96 5.26
CA PRO A 88 -9.04 -12.52 5.12
C PRO A 88 -8.25 -11.77 6.22
N ILE A 89 -7.32 -10.90 5.82
CA ILE A 89 -6.41 -10.19 6.73
C ILE A 89 -6.98 -8.82 7.09
N LYS A 90 -7.67 -8.76 8.23
CA LYS A 90 -8.35 -7.54 8.69
C LYS A 90 -7.48 -6.63 9.57
N SER A 91 -6.41 -7.16 10.14
CA SER A 91 -5.50 -6.41 11.02
C SER A 91 -4.11 -7.05 11.07
N TYR A 92 -3.13 -6.33 11.62
CA TYR A 92 -1.78 -6.86 11.86
C TYR A 92 -1.73 -7.99 12.91
N GLY A 93 -2.77 -8.13 13.74
CA GLY A 93 -2.87 -9.16 14.78
C GLY A 93 -3.49 -10.48 14.31
N THR A 94 -3.65 -10.68 13.00
CA THR A 94 -4.21 -11.91 12.42
C THR A 94 -3.41 -13.15 12.85
N ARG A 95 -4.11 -14.27 13.01
CA ARG A 95 -3.50 -15.60 13.17
C ARG A 95 -3.62 -16.43 11.90
N LEU A 96 -3.84 -15.77 10.76
CA LEU A 96 -4.18 -16.41 9.48
C LEU A 96 -5.37 -17.35 9.64
N GLU A 97 -6.43 -16.86 10.27
CA GLU A 97 -7.66 -17.61 10.48
C GLU A 97 -8.34 -17.92 9.15
N GLN A 98 -8.82 -19.16 9.00
CA GLN A 98 -9.54 -19.55 7.79
C GLN A 98 -10.83 -18.73 7.64
N GLY A 99 -11.10 -18.26 6.43
CA GLY A 99 -12.31 -17.50 6.13
C GLY A 99 -12.51 -17.24 4.65
N ASN A 100 -13.69 -16.72 4.33
CA ASN A 100 -14.08 -16.45 2.95
C ASN A 100 -13.44 -15.16 2.42
N LEU A 101 -13.17 -15.17 1.12
CA LEU A 101 -12.69 -14.02 0.37
C LEU A 101 -13.87 -13.28 -0.27
N SER A 102 -13.70 -12.00 -0.57
CA SER A 102 -14.68 -11.18 -1.27
C SER A 102 -14.72 -11.47 -2.77
N PHE A 103 -13.67 -12.09 -3.32
CA PHE A 103 -13.61 -12.50 -4.71
C PHE A 103 -13.72 -14.02 -4.84
N PRO A 104 -14.23 -14.54 -5.98
CA PRO A 104 -14.34 -15.97 -6.20
C PRO A 104 -12.98 -16.65 -6.20
N LEU A 105 -12.89 -17.78 -5.50
CA LEU A 105 -11.68 -18.59 -5.37
C LEU A 105 -12.04 -20.06 -5.60
N PHE A 106 -11.37 -20.71 -6.54
CA PHE A 106 -11.63 -22.08 -6.97
C PHE A 106 -10.32 -22.89 -7.05
N ASP A 107 -10.46 -24.21 -7.15
CA ASP A 107 -9.36 -25.17 -7.40
C ASP A 107 -8.14 -24.99 -6.48
N VAL A 108 -8.40 -24.62 -5.22
CA VAL A 108 -7.34 -24.34 -4.25
C VAL A 108 -6.66 -25.62 -3.85
N SER A 109 -5.36 -25.70 -4.08
CA SER A 109 -4.53 -26.83 -3.66
C SER A 109 -3.12 -26.35 -3.36
N ALA A 110 -2.34 -27.15 -2.63
CA ALA A 110 -0.93 -26.87 -2.44
C ALA A 110 -0.12 -28.16 -2.38
N VAL A 111 1.14 -28.07 -2.76
CA VAL A 111 2.10 -29.16 -2.68
C VAL A 111 3.36 -28.69 -1.98
N TYR A 112 4.02 -29.63 -1.30
CA TYR A 112 5.35 -29.43 -0.75
C TYR A 112 6.32 -30.40 -1.40
N LYS A 113 7.36 -29.88 -2.05
CA LYS A 113 8.39 -30.68 -2.70
C LYS A 113 9.69 -29.91 -2.74
N ASN A 114 10.82 -30.58 -2.52
CA ASN A 114 12.17 -29.98 -2.60
C ASN A 114 12.30 -28.70 -1.77
N ASN A 115 11.80 -28.71 -0.53
CA ASN A 115 11.79 -27.55 0.38
C ASN A 115 11.09 -26.31 -0.20
N GLN A 116 10.12 -26.52 -1.09
CA GLN A 116 9.32 -25.47 -1.70
C GLN A 116 7.84 -25.78 -1.49
N ILE A 117 7.08 -24.78 -1.08
CA ILE A 117 5.62 -24.83 -1.07
C ILE A 117 5.14 -24.17 -2.35
N VAL A 118 4.26 -24.86 -3.09
CA VAL A 118 3.59 -24.32 -4.27
C VAL A 118 2.10 -24.31 -4.04
N ILE A 119 1.49 -23.12 -4.11
CA ILE A 119 0.07 -22.87 -3.95
C ILE A 119 -0.55 -22.73 -5.34
N PHE A 120 -1.62 -23.47 -5.60
CA PHE A 120 -2.43 -23.37 -6.80
C PHE A 120 -3.80 -22.82 -6.47
N ALA A 121 -4.30 -21.94 -7.31
CA ALA A 121 -5.67 -21.46 -7.23
C ALA A 121 -6.14 -20.88 -8.56
N THR A 122 -7.45 -20.90 -8.76
CA THR A 122 -8.16 -20.14 -9.79
C THR A 122 -8.89 -18.99 -9.13
N ILE A 123 -8.64 -17.76 -9.56
CA ILE A 123 -9.15 -16.54 -8.91
C ILE A 123 -10.01 -15.77 -9.90
N GLY A 124 -11.21 -15.37 -9.47
CA GLY A 124 -11.97 -14.32 -10.15
C GLY A 124 -11.39 -12.96 -9.80
N LEU A 125 -10.91 -12.19 -10.79
CA LEU A 125 -10.27 -10.91 -10.53
C LEU A 125 -11.31 -9.89 -10.03
N PRO A 126 -11.06 -9.21 -8.89
CA PRO A 126 -11.97 -8.19 -8.39
C PRO A 126 -12.08 -7.06 -9.43
N ASN A 127 -13.30 -6.60 -9.70
CA ASN A 127 -13.61 -5.53 -10.66
C ASN A 127 -13.20 -5.81 -12.12
N ASN A 128 -12.89 -7.07 -12.50
CA ASN A 128 -12.46 -7.46 -13.85
C ASN A 128 -11.23 -6.68 -14.37
N VAL A 129 -10.37 -6.18 -13.48
CA VAL A 129 -9.10 -5.53 -13.86
C VAL A 129 -7.96 -6.55 -13.90
N SER A 130 -7.01 -6.39 -14.83
CA SER A 130 -5.85 -7.29 -14.93
C SER A 130 -4.75 -6.98 -13.92
N ILE A 131 -4.82 -5.83 -13.25
CA ILE A 131 -3.80 -5.32 -12.35
C ILE A 131 -4.27 -5.47 -10.90
N VAL A 132 -3.48 -6.14 -10.07
CA VAL A 132 -3.77 -6.35 -8.65
C VAL A 132 -2.60 -5.91 -7.77
N ASN A 133 -2.91 -5.44 -6.56
CA ASN A 133 -1.90 -5.35 -5.52
C ASN A 133 -1.77 -6.72 -4.85
N HIS A 134 -0.54 -7.21 -4.74
CA HIS A 134 -0.28 -8.48 -4.09
C HIS A 134 0.73 -8.35 -2.95
N VAL A 135 0.68 -9.31 -2.05
CA VAL A 135 1.59 -9.45 -0.92
C VAL A 135 1.95 -10.93 -0.82
N TRP A 136 3.21 -11.22 -0.55
CA TRP A 136 3.65 -12.58 -0.27
C TRP A 136 4.43 -12.61 1.04
N GLN A 137 4.24 -13.66 1.82
CA GLN A 137 4.81 -13.76 3.16
C GLN A 137 5.20 -15.19 3.47
N GLN A 138 6.13 -15.33 4.40
CA GLN A 138 6.36 -16.57 5.12
C GLN A 138 6.64 -16.29 6.59
N GLY A 139 6.28 -17.25 7.45
CA GLY A 139 6.50 -17.14 8.88
C GLY A 139 6.67 -18.51 9.56
N PRO A 140 6.99 -18.52 10.85
CA PRO A 140 7.16 -19.75 11.62
C PRO A 140 5.80 -20.39 11.96
N LEU A 141 5.81 -21.70 12.13
CA LEU A 141 4.73 -22.47 12.73
C LEU A 141 5.04 -22.83 14.17
N SER A 142 3.99 -22.87 15.00
CA SER A 142 4.01 -23.56 16.29
C SER A 142 3.05 -24.74 16.20
N GLY A 143 3.59 -25.95 16.05
CA GLY A 143 2.80 -27.12 15.64
C GLY A 143 2.15 -26.90 14.27
N ASN A 144 0.82 -26.90 14.21
CA ASN A 144 0.04 -26.62 13.00
C ASN A 144 -0.55 -25.19 12.98
N THR A 145 -0.07 -24.31 13.85
CA THR A 145 -0.62 -22.96 14.01
C THR A 145 0.35 -21.91 13.46
N PRO A 146 -0.03 -21.14 12.43
CA PRO A 146 0.74 -20.00 11.94
C PRO A 146 1.05 -18.99 13.05
N GLN A 147 2.33 -18.60 13.12
CA GLN A 147 2.80 -17.53 14.00
C GLN A 147 3.14 -16.28 13.20
N MET A 148 3.27 -15.17 13.90
CA MET A 148 3.65 -13.89 13.31
C MET A 148 4.95 -14.01 12.50
N HIS A 149 4.94 -13.49 11.27
CA HIS A 149 6.16 -13.38 10.47
C HIS A 149 7.06 -12.26 10.99
N SER A 150 8.31 -12.18 10.50
CA SER A 150 9.20 -11.07 10.86
C SER A 150 8.56 -9.73 10.46
N VAL A 151 8.60 -8.74 11.37
CA VAL A 151 8.13 -7.37 11.12
C VAL A 151 9.24 -6.46 10.56
N SER A 152 10.31 -7.05 10.04
CA SER A 152 11.45 -6.36 9.44
C SER A 152 12.04 -7.14 8.27
N GLY A 153 12.94 -6.49 7.53
CA GLY A 153 13.71 -7.12 6.45
C GLY A 153 12.84 -7.59 5.28
N PRO A 154 13.07 -8.82 4.76
CA PRO A 154 12.38 -9.33 3.58
C PRO A 154 10.85 -9.28 3.64
N ASN A 155 10.25 -9.61 4.79
CA ASN A 155 8.79 -9.68 4.94
C ASN A 155 8.12 -8.31 4.72
N VAL A 156 8.70 -7.21 5.20
CA VAL A 156 8.13 -5.86 5.00
C VAL A 156 8.38 -5.31 3.59
N GLN A 157 9.17 -5.99 2.77
CA GLN A 157 9.46 -5.63 1.37
C GLN A 157 8.70 -6.51 0.37
N SER A 158 7.95 -7.51 0.85
CA SER A 158 7.33 -8.53 0.02
C SER A 158 5.91 -8.14 -0.41
N PHE A 159 5.83 -7.06 -1.18
CA PHE A 159 4.60 -6.54 -1.77
C PHE A 159 4.88 -5.89 -3.13
N GLY A 160 3.84 -5.72 -3.94
CA GLY A 160 3.97 -5.13 -5.27
C GLY A 160 2.65 -5.10 -6.02
N THR A 161 2.73 -4.72 -7.28
CA THR A 161 1.63 -4.73 -8.23
C THR A 161 1.93 -5.75 -9.33
N LEU A 162 0.94 -6.54 -9.69
CA LEU A 162 1.02 -7.60 -10.69
C LEU A 162 -0.03 -7.34 -11.77
N ASP A 163 0.42 -7.19 -13.02
CA ASP A 163 -0.44 -7.13 -14.19
C ASP A 163 -0.46 -8.48 -14.92
N PHE A 164 -1.59 -9.18 -14.79
CA PHE A 164 -1.80 -10.49 -15.39
C PHE A 164 -1.88 -10.45 -16.91
N LEU A 165 -2.16 -9.29 -17.52
CA LEU A 165 -2.24 -9.14 -18.98
C LEU A 165 -0.85 -8.91 -19.59
N SER A 166 -0.08 -7.96 -19.07
CA SER A 166 1.21 -7.59 -19.66
C SER A 166 2.40 -8.43 -19.20
N GLY A 167 2.26 -9.28 -18.18
CA GLY A 167 3.42 -9.99 -17.63
C GLY A 167 4.21 -9.19 -16.59
N LYS A 168 3.89 -7.90 -16.40
CA LYS A 168 4.72 -6.99 -15.61
C LYS A 168 4.41 -7.10 -14.12
N VAL A 169 5.46 -7.23 -13.33
CA VAL A 169 5.41 -7.11 -11.88
C VAL A 169 6.24 -5.91 -11.48
N GLU A 170 5.59 -4.91 -10.90
CA GLU A 170 6.24 -3.69 -10.42
C GLU A 170 6.26 -3.71 -8.90
N THR A 171 7.46 -3.71 -8.32
CA THR A 171 7.55 -3.33 -6.91
C THR A 171 7.21 -1.86 -6.81
N VAL A 172 6.22 -1.53 -5.99
CA VAL A 172 5.98 -0.14 -5.61
C VAL A 172 7.20 0.27 -4.78
N ARG A 173 8.23 0.79 -5.45
CA ARG A 173 9.27 1.57 -4.77
C ARG A 173 8.51 2.61 -3.97
N ARG A 174 8.90 2.81 -2.71
CA ARG A 174 8.49 3.96 -1.92
C ARG A 174 9.09 5.23 -2.53
N GLY A 175 8.76 5.50 -3.79
CA GLY A 175 8.95 6.77 -4.44
C GLY A 175 8.04 7.74 -3.73
N THR A 176 8.60 8.86 -3.32
CA THR A 176 7.91 9.98 -2.69
C THR A 176 6.65 10.28 -3.50
N SER A 177 5.50 9.76 -3.05
CA SER A 177 4.26 9.98 -3.76
C SER A 177 4.03 11.49 -3.85
N THR A 178 3.45 11.95 -4.95
CA THR A 178 2.98 13.34 -5.10
C THR A 178 2.17 13.78 -3.88
N VAL A 179 1.42 12.85 -3.28
CA VAL A 179 0.70 13.02 -2.00
C VAL A 179 1.64 13.36 -0.82
N PHE A 180 2.80 12.71 -0.70
CA PHE A 180 3.80 13.05 0.33
C PHE A 180 4.45 14.41 0.08
N ARG A 181 4.75 14.78 -1.18
CA ARG A 181 5.27 16.13 -1.52
C ARG A 181 4.26 17.23 -1.21
N VAL A 182 2.97 17.00 -1.51
CA VAL A 182 1.87 17.93 -1.19
C VAL A 182 1.71 18.06 0.32
N LYS A 183 1.76 16.95 1.08
CA LYS A 183 1.69 16.98 2.55
C LYS A 183 2.89 17.70 3.19
N ILE A 184 4.11 17.48 2.69
CA ILE A 184 5.31 18.19 3.16
C ILE A 184 5.22 19.68 2.83
N SER A 185 4.77 20.04 1.63
CA SER A 185 4.63 21.44 1.20
C SER A 185 3.57 22.17 2.03
N HIS A 186 2.43 21.53 2.33
CA HIS A 186 1.39 22.10 3.18
C HIS A 186 1.90 22.34 4.61
N GLY A 187 2.71 21.42 5.14
CA GLY A 187 3.36 21.56 6.45
C GLY A 187 4.31 22.76 6.51
N ILE A 188 5.22 22.89 5.54
CA ILE A 188 6.21 23.99 5.50
C ILE A 188 5.51 25.36 5.36
N ILE A 189 4.50 25.46 4.48
CA ILE A 189 3.75 26.71 4.30
C ILE A 189 3.03 27.10 5.60
N ASN A 190 2.41 26.14 6.28
CA ASN A 190 1.71 26.40 7.54
C ASN A 190 2.66 26.84 8.67
N THR A 191 3.86 26.23 8.74
CA THR A 191 4.89 26.61 9.72
C THR A 191 5.45 28.01 9.46
N ILE A 192 5.68 28.41 8.20
CA ILE A 192 6.18 29.76 7.89
C ILE A 192 5.11 30.82 8.19
N SER A 193 3.84 30.57 7.81
CA SER A 193 2.74 31.52 8.05
C SER A 193 2.45 31.73 9.54
N TRP A 194 2.14 30.67 10.27
CA TRP A 194 1.73 30.81 11.67
C TRP A 194 2.90 30.84 12.66
N GLY A 195 4.02 30.19 12.33
CA GLY A 195 5.16 30.08 13.23
C GLY A 195 6.17 31.21 13.14
N ILE A 196 6.31 31.88 11.98
CA ILE A 196 7.33 32.92 11.77
C ILE A 196 6.68 34.27 11.46
N LEU A 197 5.78 34.33 10.48
CA LEU A 197 5.24 35.62 10.01
C LEU A 197 4.29 36.28 11.01
N MET A 198 3.45 35.52 11.73
CA MET A 198 2.56 36.07 12.76
C MET A 198 3.32 36.68 13.96
N PRO A 199 4.31 35.99 14.58
CA PRO A 199 5.11 36.57 15.66
C PRO A 199 5.94 37.79 15.21
N VAL A 200 6.57 37.72 14.03
CA VAL A 200 7.39 38.83 13.50
C VAL A 200 6.53 40.05 13.18
N GLY A 201 5.33 39.86 12.62
CA GLY A 201 4.37 40.94 12.39
C GLY A 201 3.88 41.61 13.69
N ALA A 202 3.73 40.84 14.77
CA ALA A 202 3.38 41.39 16.08
C ALA A 202 4.53 42.22 16.69
N LEU A 203 5.78 41.75 16.56
CA LEU A 203 6.97 42.47 16.99
C LEU A 203 7.20 43.76 16.20
N TRP A 204 6.98 43.73 14.87
CA TRP A 204 7.10 44.91 14.01
C TRP A 204 6.07 45.99 14.35
N ARG A 205 4.84 45.59 14.72
CA ARG A 205 3.82 46.52 15.26
C ARG A 205 4.22 47.14 16.61
N GLY A 206 4.99 46.43 17.42
CA GLY A 206 5.56 46.96 18.67
C GLY A 206 6.68 47.97 18.43
N ILE A 207 7.63 47.64 17.56
CA ILE A 207 8.80 48.48 17.23
C ILE A 207 8.38 49.77 16.50
N SER A 208 7.43 49.68 15.56
CA SER A 208 6.89 50.87 14.87
C SER A 208 6.20 51.84 15.84
N ARG A 209 5.51 51.35 16.89
CA ARG A 209 4.93 52.20 17.92
C ARG A 209 5.97 52.91 18.78
N LEU A 210 7.09 52.25 19.09
CA LEU A 210 8.23 52.85 19.82
C LEU A 210 8.95 53.92 19.00
N LEU A 211 9.13 53.70 17.70
CA LEU A 211 9.76 54.66 16.79
C LEU A 211 8.88 55.91 16.56
N ILE A 212 7.55 55.77 16.64
CA ILE A 212 6.62 56.92 16.57
C ILE A 212 6.60 57.70 17.90
N GLN A 213 6.80 57.05 19.06
CA GLN A 213 6.87 57.73 20.36
C GLN A 213 8.17 58.53 20.59
N HIS A 214 9.28 58.15 19.96
CA HIS A 214 10.58 58.82 20.10
C HIS A 214 10.95 59.77 18.94
N GLY A 215 9.95 60.28 18.21
CA GLY A 215 10.06 61.54 17.48
C GLY A 215 11.22 61.64 16.49
N PHE A 216 11.18 60.85 15.42
CA PHE A 216 11.91 61.17 14.19
C PHE A 216 10.96 61.15 13.00
N MET A 217 10.24 62.27 12.82
CA MET A 217 9.65 62.62 11.53
C MET A 217 10.28 63.93 11.08
N PHE A 218 11.40 63.83 10.36
CA PHE A 218 11.69 64.84 9.35
C PHE A 218 10.71 64.59 8.19
N ILE A 219 9.94 65.62 7.90
CA ILE A 219 8.83 65.68 6.96
C ILE A 219 9.31 65.36 5.54
N GLY A 220 8.69 64.39 4.87
CA GLY A 220 8.99 64.10 3.46
C GLY A 220 8.36 62.84 2.86
N ARG A 221 7.03 62.81 2.74
CA ARG A 221 6.26 61.90 1.85
C ARG A 221 6.38 60.38 2.10
N VAL A 222 5.87 59.92 3.25
CA VAL A 222 5.19 58.61 3.33
C VAL A 222 3.71 58.84 3.05
N ARG A 223 3.35 58.93 1.76
CA ARG A 223 1.96 58.88 1.28
C ARG A 223 1.80 57.99 0.03
N CYS A 224 2.74 57.06 -0.16
CA CYS A 224 2.69 56.10 -1.27
C CYS A 224 2.56 54.64 -0.79
N TRP A 225 2.78 54.36 0.51
CA TRP A 225 2.66 53.01 1.05
C TRP A 225 1.24 52.65 1.49
N ASP A 226 0.49 53.63 2.04
CA ASP A 226 -0.87 53.37 2.52
C ASP A 226 -1.92 53.21 1.40
N ILE A 227 -1.66 53.76 0.20
CA ILE A 227 -2.59 53.66 -0.94
C ILE A 227 -2.46 52.32 -1.68
N LEU A 228 -1.30 51.64 -1.58
CA LEU A 228 -1.08 50.37 -2.29
C LEU A 228 -1.74 49.17 -1.61
N VAL A 229 -2.07 49.30 -0.32
CA VAL A 229 -2.77 48.26 0.46
C VAL A 229 -4.29 48.35 0.28
N GLU A 230 -4.83 49.52 -0.07
CA GLU A 230 -6.27 49.72 -0.34
C GLU A 230 -6.69 49.34 -1.78
N LEU A 231 -5.78 49.31 -2.75
CA LEU A 231 -6.09 48.98 -4.15
C LEU A 231 -6.09 47.48 -4.49
N LEU A 232 -5.70 46.59 -3.56
CA LEU A 232 -5.75 45.13 -3.76
C LEU A 232 -6.80 44.40 -2.92
N GLY A 233 -7.74 45.12 -2.28
CA GLY A 233 -9.06 44.58 -1.94
C GLY A 233 -9.10 43.29 -1.12
N LEU A 234 -8.31 43.16 -0.05
CA LEU A 234 -8.53 42.10 0.96
C LEU A 234 -9.24 42.68 2.19
N GLN A 235 -10.57 42.75 2.12
CA GLN A 235 -11.43 42.99 3.27
C GLN A 235 -11.24 41.90 4.34
N PRO A 236 -11.30 42.26 5.64
CA PRO A 236 -11.46 41.29 6.72
C PRO A 236 -12.94 40.95 6.88
N GLY A 237 -13.34 39.73 6.49
CA GLY A 237 -14.55 39.09 7.03
C GLY A 237 -15.46 38.37 6.05
N PHE A 238 -15.69 37.08 6.37
CA PHE A 238 -16.80 36.17 6.00
C PHE A 238 -16.75 35.34 4.69
N GLY A 239 -16.82 34.00 4.90
CA GLY A 239 -17.16 32.95 3.92
C GLY A 239 -15.95 32.46 3.12
N SER A 240 -15.42 31.24 3.25
CA SER A 240 -16.14 29.97 3.29
C SER A 240 -15.29 28.92 4.02
N ALA A 241 -15.88 28.30 5.04
CA ALA A 241 -15.43 27.01 5.52
C ALA A 241 -15.74 25.97 4.44
N ILE A 242 -14.74 25.47 3.72
CA ILE A 242 -14.84 24.14 3.11
C ILE A 242 -14.47 23.13 4.18
N ASN A 243 -15.50 22.73 4.92
CA ASN A 243 -15.52 21.53 5.72
C ASN A 243 -15.41 20.32 4.78
N LEU A 244 -14.28 19.61 4.82
CA LEU A 244 -14.14 18.26 4.23
C LEU A 244 -13.91 17.22 5.34
N GLN A 245 -14.70 17.28 6.41
CA GLN A 245 -14.94 16.16 7.33
C GLN A 245 -16.23 15.38 6.98
N GLY A 246 -16.84 15.62 5.81
CA GLY A 246 -18.07 14.95 5.37
C GLY A 246 -17.90 14.12 4.10
N LEU A 247 -17.02 13.12 4.08
CA LEU A 247 -17.13 11.98 3.15
C LEU A 247 -17.02 10.68 3.94
N ASN A 248 -17.99 10.49 4.84
CA ASN A 248 -18.39 9.20 5.33
C ASN A 248 -19.78 8.92 4.72
N MET A 249 -19.80 8.46 3.46
CA MET A 249 -21.02 7.86 2.90
C MET A 249 -21.01 6.38 3.28
N LYS A 250 -21.71 6.10 4.38
CA LYS A 250 -22.60 4.96 4.44
C LYS A 250 -23.66 5.20 3.37
N ASP A 251 -23.76 4.29 2.41
CA ASP A 251 -25.05 3.98 1.80
C ASP A 251 -25.27 2.47 1.96
N THR A 252 -26.36 2.18 2.66
CA THR A 252 -26.96 0.87 2.84
C THR A 252 -28.40 1.04 2.32
N ASP A 253 -28.69 0.24 1.30
CA ASP A 253 -29.98 -0.33 0.89
C ASP A 253 -31.05 0.56 0.23
N ALA A 254 -31.18 0.36 -1.09
CA ALA A 254 -32.43 -0.02 -1.76
C ALA A 254 -32.10 -0.99 -2.91
#